data_AF-B7Q8R9-F1
#
_entry.id   AF-B7Q8R9-F1
#
_cell.length_a   1.000
_cell.length_b   1.000
_cell.length_c   1.000
_cell.angle_alpha   90.00
_cell.angle_beta   90.00
_cell.angle_gamma   90.00
#
_symmetry.space_group_name_H-M   'P 1'
#
loop_
_entity.id
_entity.type
_entity.pdbx_description
1 polymer ?
#
loop_
_entity_poly.entity_id
_entity_poly.type
_entity_poly.pdbx_seq_one_letter_code
_entity_poly.pdbx_strand_id
1 'polypeptide(L)'
;SSAPRPSSSARKEASNDQDPLSILPEPERKQRLLKFCVHAMKECLGRFPQHFKSLHYLARFYSQSKYACNLQLAYDYLMDSGQNRTDMPTPGLFAERKNTNFFTGIWHTPGDEIDRPGSFATHMFRSIVLLIDILERRKDIDTMAYLVVQLSRKPEIE
;
A
#
# COMPACT_ATOMS: atom_id res chain seq x y z
N SER A 1 13.22 -47.01 -43.00
CA SER A 1 12.81 -45.60 -43.08
C SER A 1 13.07 -45.00 -41.72
N SER A 2 14.19 -44.29 -41.62
CA SER A 2 14.91 -43.99 -40.39
C SER A 2 14.64 -42.54 -39.99
N ALA A 3 13.84 -42.32 -38.95
CA ALA A 3 13.61 -40.97 -38.42
C ALA A 3 14.77 -40.58 -37.48
N PRO A 4 15.49 -39.48 -37.74
CA PRO A 4 16.59 -39.06 -36.87
C PRO A 4 16.05 -38.26 -35.67
N ARG A 5 16.48 -38.67 -34.47
CA ARG A 5 16.45 -37.84 -33.25
C ARG A 5 17.39 -36.64 -33.44
N PRO A 6 17.04 -35.44 -32.96
CA PRO A 6 18.06 -34.44 -32.69
C PRO A 6 18.55 -34.59 -31.24
N SER A 7 19.82 -34.94 -31.11
CA SER A 7 20.63 -34.82 -29.90
C SER A 7 20.93 -33.35 -29.59
N SER A 8 20.86 -33.01 -28.31
CA SER A 8 21.64 -31.99 -27.58
C SER A 8 22.50 -31.02 -28.39
N SER A 9 22.21 -29.71 -28.29
CA SER A 9 23.14 -28.65 -27.86
C SER A 9 22.63 -27.28 -28.27
N ALA A 10 22.13 -26.50 -27.30
CA ALA A 10 22.33 -25.06 -27.21
C ALA A 10 21.56 -24.53 -25.98
N ARG A 11 22.11 -24.73 -24.79
CA ARG A 11 21.90 -23.75 -23.72
C ARG A 11 22.49 -22.44 -24.22
N LYS A 12 21.64 -21.52 -24.68
CA LYS A 12 22.00 -20.11 -24.79
C LYS A 12 21.68 -19.47 -23.44
N GLU A 13 22.56 -19.72 -22.48
CA GLU A 13 22.80 -18.75 -21.41
C GLU A 13 23.56 -17.55 -22.01
N ALA A 14 23.35 -16.38 -21.41
CA ALA A 14 23.92 -15.07 -21.73
C ALA A 14 23.18 -14.21 -22.79
N SER A 15 22.07 -13.59 -22.38
CA SER A 15 21.97 -12.13 -22.56
C SER A 15 22.46 -11.49 -21.27
N ASN A 16 23.57 -10.78 -21.39
CA ASN A 16 24.22 -10.03 -20.33
C ASN A 16 23.39 -8.77 -20.02
N ASP A 17 22.25 -8.92 -19.35
CA ASP A 17 21.57 -7.80 -18.70
C ASP A 17 22.25 -7.57 -17.35
N GLN A 18 23.40 -6.87 -17.37
CA GLN A 18 23.83 -6.20 -16.15
C GLN A 18 22.71 -5.23 -15.80
N ASP A 19 21.91 -5.58 -14.79
CA ASP A 19 20.83 -4.73 -14.30
C ASP A 19 21.44 -3.32 -14.10
N PRO A 20 20.95 -2.27 -14.81
CA PRO A 20 21.49 -0.92 -14.74
C PRO A 20 21.53 -0.36 -13.30
N LEU A 21 20.83 -1.01 -12.36
CA LEU A 21 20.85 -0.73 -10.93
C LEU A 21 22.12 -1.23 -10.22
N SER A 22 22.81 -2.25 -10.73
CA SER A 22 23.96 -2.90 -10.06
C SER A 22 25.24 -2.05 -10.05
N ILE A 23 25.34 -1.06 -10.95
CA ILE A 23 26.52 -0.22 -11.14
C ILE A 23 26.46 1.07 -10.30
N LEU A 24 25.30 1.38 -9.69
CA LEU A 24 25.08 2.63 -8.98
C LEU A 24 25.52 2.57 -7.50
N PRO A 25 25.92 3.71 -6.91
CA PRO A 25 26.14 3.82 -5.48
C PRO A 25 24.92 3.32 -4.69
N GLU A 26 25.15 2.60 -3.59
CA GLU A 26 24.11 2.09 -2.68
C GLU A 26 22.93 3.06 -2.40
N PRO A 27 23.13 4.37 -2.10
CA PRO A 27 22.02 5.28 -1.86
C PRO A 27 21.18 5.56 -3.11
N GLU A 28 21.81 5.71 -4.27
CA GLU A 28 21.12 5.98 -5.54
C GLU A 28 20.37 4.75 -6.04
N ARG A 29 20.96 3.56 -5.86
CA ARG A 29 20.32 2.29 -6.16
C ARG A 29 19.06 2.10 -5.33
N LYS A 30 19.13 2.34 -4.01
CA LYS A 30 17.97 2.31 -3.11
C LYS A 30 16.90 3.33 -3.53
N GLN A 31 17.29 4.54 -3.90
CA GLN A 31 16.34 5.56 -4.34
C GLN A 31 15.64 5.18 -5.64
N ARG A 32 16.34 4.61 -6.62
CA ARG A 32 15.73 4.11 -7.86
C ARG A 32 14.78 2.94 -7.60
N LEU A 33 15.19 1.96 -6.78
CA LEU A 33 14.33 0.85 -6.39
C LEU A 33 13.05 1.34 -5.70
N LEU A 34 13.18 2.31 -4.77
CA LEU A 34 12.02 2.92 -4.12
C LEU A 34 11.09 3.59 -5.12
N LYS A 35 11.61 4.31 -6.12
CA LYS A 35 10.80 4.91 -7.19
C LYS A 35 10.06 3.85 -8.00
N PHE A 36 10.73 2.77 -8.38
CA PHE A 36 10.09 1.64 -9.07
C PHE A 36 8.99 0.99 -8.23
N CYS A 37 9.25 0.72 -6.95
CA CYS A 37 8.25 0.16 -6.04
C CYS A 37 7.04 1.09 -5.86
N VAL A 38 7.26 2.40 -5.70
CA VAL A 38 6.17 3.39 -5.59
C VAL A 38 5.34 3.43 -6.87
N HIS A 39 5.99 3.42 -8.04
CA HIS A 39 5.29 3.38 -9.32
C HIS A 39 4.47 2.10 -9.48
N ALA A 40 5.06 0.93 -9.22
CA ALA A 40 4.36 -0.36 -9.26
C ALA A 40 3.18 -0.40 -8.27
N MET A 41 3.34 0.15 -7.06
CA MET A 41 2.24 0.24 -6.09
C MET A 41 1.09 1.13 -6.58
N LYS A 42 1.40 2.26 -7.24
CA LYS A 42 0.39 3.12 -7.88
C LYS A 42 -0.32 2.39 -9.03
N GLU A 43 0.43 1.66 -9.85
CA GLU A 43 -0.13 0.81 -10.93
C GLU A 43 -1.05 -0.29 -10.39
N CYS A 44 -0.70 -0.90 -9.24
CA CYS A 44 -1.58 -1.84 -8.56
C CYS A 44 -2.86 -1.16 -8.09
N LEU A 45 -2.79 0.06 -7.57
CA LEU A 45 -3.97 0.81 -7.11
C LEU A 45 -4.86 1.30 -8.25
N GLY A 46 -4.30 1.52 -9.44
CA GLY A 46 -5.09 1.79 -10.65
C GLY A 46 -5.94 0.60 -11.09
N ARG A 47 -5.49 -0.64 -10.79
CA ARG A 47 -6.21 -1.88 -11.10
C ARG A 47 -7.12 -2.34 -9.95
N PHE A 48 -6.65 -2.15 -8.72
CA PHE A 48 -7.30 -2.57 -7.48
C PHE A 48 -7.34 -1.40 -6.49
N PRO A 49 -8.34 -0.51 -6.58
CA PRO A 49 -8.38 0.71 -5.78
C PRO A 49 -8.43 0.46 -4.26
N GLN A 50 -9.02 -0.66 -3.83
CA GLN A 50 -9.13 -1.01 -2.41
C GLN A 50 -7.98 -1.90 -1.89
N HIS A 51 -6.83 -1.95 -2.56
CA HIS A 51 -5.70 -2.79 -2.12
C HIS A 51 -5.00 -2.22 -0.87
N PHE A 52 -5.42 -2.72 0.30
CA PHE A 52 -5.01 -2.19 1.60
C PHE A 52 -3.49 -2.19 1.86
N LYS A 53 -2.76 -3.16 1.31
CA LYS A 53 -1.30 -3.21 1.47
C LYS A 53 -0.63 -2.07 0.72
N SER A 54 -1.03 -1.81 -0.53
CA SER A 54 -0.44 -0.74 -1.34
C SER A 54 -0.71 0.63 -0.72
N LEU A 55 -1.94 0.88 -0.24
CA LEU A 55 -2.28 2.12 0.47
C LEU A 55 -1.45 2.29 1.75
N HIS A 56 -1.38 1.25 2.59
CA HIS A 56 -0.55 1.26 3.80
C HIS A 56 0.93 1.55 3.49
N TYR A 57 1.50 0.87 2.50
CA TYR A 57 2.91 1.05 2.15
C TYR A 57 3.20 2.44 1.59
N LEU A 58 2.32 3.00 0.77
CA LEU A 58 2.46 4.36 0.26
C LEU A 58 2.34 5.39 1.40
N ALA A 59 1.33 5.27 2.26
CA ALA A 59 1.19 6.14 3.43
C ALA A 59 2.43 6.08 4.33
N ARG A 60 2.95 4.88 4.60
CA ARG A 60 4.17 4.69 5.40
C ARG A 60 5.40 5.28 4.72
N PHE A 61 5.52 5.13 3.40
CA PHE A 61 6.62 5.71 2.64
C PHE A 61 6.61 7.24 2.76
N TYR A 62 5.46 7.89 2.56
CA TYR A 62 5.35 9.34 2.64
C TYR A 62 5.43 9.87 4.08
N SER A 63 5.11 9.07 5.11
CA SER A 63 5.27 9.51 6.50
C SER A 63 6.70 9.35 7.05
N GLN A 64 7.41 8.28 6.66
CA GLN A 64 8.72 7.91 7.24
C GLN A 64 9.91 8.21 6.33
N SER A 65 9.71 8.50 5.04
CA SER A 65 10.82 8.77 4.12
C SER A 65 11.53 10.07 4.48
N LYS A 66 12.86 9.99 4.63
CA LYS A 66 13.71 11.17 4.87
C LYS A 66 13.79 12.14 3.68
N TYR A 67 13.48 11.66 2.47
CA TYR A 67 13.69 12.40 1.22
C TYR A 67 12.40 12.87 0.56
N ALA A 68 11.26 12.28 0.92
CA ALA A 68 9.95 12.56 0.33
C ALA A 68 8.85 12.61 1.39
N CYS A 69 9.20 13.06 2.61
CA CYS A 69 8.27 13.19 3.70
C CYS A 69 7.14 14.15 3.30
N ASN A 70 5.92 13.65 3.22
CA ASN A 70 4.73 14.44 2.99
C ASN A 70 3.58 13.86 3.82
N LEU A 71 3.34 14.49 4.98
CA LEU A 71 2.32 14.08 5.92
C LEU A 71 0.90 14.27 5.38
N GLN A 72 0.68 15.29 4.54
CA GLN A 72 -0.61 15.51 3.91
C GLN A 72 -0.91 14.35 2.96
N LEU A 73 0.04 14.04 2.07
CA LEU A 73 -0.14 12.96 1.10
C LEU A 73 -0.28 11.60 1.79
N ALA A 74 0.47 11.36 2.88
CA ALA A 74 0.35 10.15 3.68
C ALA A 74 -1.04 10.01 4.32
N TYR A 75 -1.58 11.11 4.84
CA TYR A 75 -2.96 11.16 5.35
C TYR A 75 -3.97 10.92 4.23
N ASP A 76 -3.77 11.51 3.05
CA ASP A 76 -4.69 11.37 1.93
C ASP A 76 -4.79 9.91 1.47
N TYR A 77 -3.68 9.15 1.47
CA TYR A 77 -3.70 7.70 1.20
C TYR A 77 -4.50 6.88 2.23
N LEU A 78 -4.74 7.42 3.42
CA LEU A 78 -5.49 6.74 4.48
C LEU A 78 -6.92 7.24 4.61
N MET A 79 -7.17 8.54 4.45
CA MET A 79 -8.42 9.19 4.87
C MET A 79 -9.15 9.94 3.75
N ASP A 80 -8.47 10.33 2.67
CA ASP A 80 -9.09 11.13 1.61
C ASP A 80 -10.04 10.28 0.76
N SER A 81 -11.09 10.91 0.26
CA SER A 81 -12.11 10.31 -0.61
C SER A 81 -11.60 10.00 -2.03
N GLY A 82 -10.35 10.34 -2.35
CA GLY A 82 -9.74 10.18 -3.67
C GLY A 82 -10.13 11.30 -4.66
N GLN A 83 -11.05 12.19 -4.30
CA GLN A 83 -11.54 13.26 -5.18
C GLN A 83 -10.56 14.45 -5.29
N ASN A 84 -9.66 14.61 -4.32
CA ASN A 84 -8.75 15.76 -4.26
C ASN A 84 -7.38 15.50 -4.92
N ARG A 85 -7.16 14.30 -5.48
CA ARG A 85 -5.84 13.85 -5.93
C ARG A 85 -5.73 13.83 -7.45
N THR A 86 -4.95 14.76 -7.99
CA THR A 86 -4.63 14.83 -9.43
C THR A 86 -3.79 13.66 -9.91
N ASP A 87 -2.88 13.17 -9.05
CA ASP A 87 -1.91 12.13 -9.41
C ASP A 87 -2.52 10.73 -9.47
N MET A 88 -3.63 10.48 -8.75
CA MET A 88 -4.23 9.15 -8.63
C MET A 88 -5.59 9.22 -7.92
N PRO A 89 -6.73 9.07 -8.63
CA PRO A 89 -8.07 9.21 -8.07
C PRO A 89 -8.54 7.89 -7.42
N THR A 90 -7.75 7.37 -6.48
CA THR A 90 -8.11 6.17 -5.72
C THR A 90 -8.49 6.58 -4.30
N PRO A 91 -9.63 6.07 -3.77
CA PRO A 91 -10.03 6.33 -2.39
C PRO A 91 -8.95 5.86 -1.41
N GLY A 92 -8.78 6.61 -0.32
CA GLY A 92 -7.95 6.22 0.80
C GLY A 92 -8.49 4.99 1.53
N LEU A 93 -7.64 4.35 2.33
CA LEU A 93 -7.95 3.07 2.99
C LEU A 93 -9.22 3.12 3.86
N PHE A 94 -9.48 4.26 4.50
CA PHE A 94 -10.63 4.53 5.36
C PHE A 94 -11.55 5.61 4.77
N ALA A 95 -11.54 5.77 3.43
CA ALA A 95 -12.38 6.74 2.73
C ALA A 95 -13.87 6.45 2.90
N GLU A 96 -14.26 5.19 2.80
CA GLU A 96 -15.64 4.71 2.88
C GLU A 96 -16.12 4.49 4.33
N ARG A 97 -15.51 5.18 5.30
CA ARG A 97 -15.91 5.11 6.71
C ARG A 97 -17.30 5.68 6.92
N LYS A 98 -18.12 5.02 7.74
CA LYS A 98 -19.41 5.56 8.20
C LYS A 98 -19.30 5.99 9.64
N ASN A 99 -20.15 6.92 10.06
CA ASN A 99 -20.22 7.38 11.45
C ASN A 99 -20.59 6.27 12.43
N THR A 100 -21.13 5.15 11.97
CA THR A 100 -21.46 3.95 12.75
C THR A 100 -20.34 2.92 12.77
N ASN A 101 -19.55 2.81 11.68
CA ASN A 101 -18.46 1.85 11.55
C ASN A 101 -17.32 2.41 10.67
N PHE A 102 -16.15 2.57 11.29
CA PHE A 102 -14.94 3.08 10.65
C PHE A 102 -14.41 2.18 9.53
N PHE A 103 -14.60 0.86 9.64
CA PHE A 103 -14.11 -0.16 8.71
C PHE A 103 -15.13 -0.55 7.64
N THR A 104 -16.21 0.23 7.46
CA THR A 104 -17.31 -0.13 6.52
C THR A 104 -16.81 -0.50 5.12
N GLY A 105 -15.97 0.34 4.49
CA GLY A 105 -15.43 0.04 3.16
C GLY A 105 -14.54 -1.20 3.10
N ILE A 106 -13.98 -1.59 4.25
CA ILE A 106 -13.08 -2.74 4.33
C ILE A 106 -13.88 -4.04 4.56
N TRP A 107 -15.04 -3.97 5.21
CA TRP A 107 -15.95 -5.12 5.40
C TRP A 107 -16.49 -5.69 4.08
N HIS A 108 -16.48 -4.90 3.00
CA HIS A 108 -16.88 -5.33 1.66
C HIS A 108 -15.79 -6.12 0.91
N THR A 109 -14.59 -6.26 1.48
CA THR A 109 -13.51 -7.06 0.90
C THR A 109 -13.95 -8.55 0.87
N PRO A 110 -13.87 -9.26 -0.26
CA PRO A 110 -14.32 -10.65 -0.35
C PRO A 110 -13.67 -11.53 0.73
N GLY A 111 -14.48 -12.45 1.30
CA GLY A 111 -14.09 -13.29 2.43
C GLY A 111 -12.77 -14.04 2.23
N ASP A 112 -12.47 -14.47 1.01
CA ASP A 112 -11.21 -15.15 0.65
C ASP A 112 -9.94 -14.30 0.89
N GLU A 113 -10.06 -12.96 0.87
CA GLU A 113 -8.95 -12.04 1.18
C GLU A 113 -8.82 -11.78 2.69
N ILE A 114 -9.92 -11.85 3.43
CA ILE A 114 -10.01 -11.61 4.88
C ILE A 114 -9.63 -12.86 5.66
N ASP A 115 -10.07 -14.04 5.21
CA ASP A 115 -9.95 -15.34 5.89
C ASP A 115 -8.56 -15.95 5.75
N ARG A 116 -7.64 -15.25 5.07
CA ARG A 116 -6.23 -15.63 5.01
C ARG A 116 -5.59 -15.39 6.40
N PRO A 117 -5.24 -16.44 7.15
CA PRO A 117 -4.87 -16.30 8.56
C PRO A 117 -3.67 -15.37 8.74
N GLY A 118 -3.79 -14.44 9.70
CA GLY A 118 -2.69 -13.61 10.20
C GLY A 118 -2.22 -12.44 9.33
N SER A 119 -2.82 -12.17 8.18
CA SER A 119 -2.38 -11.05 7.32
C SER A 119 -3.26 -9.80 7.47
N PHE A 120 -4.57 -9.94 7.36
CA PHE A 120 -5.48 -8.80 7.24
C PHE A 120 -5.57 -7.96 8.52
N ALA A 121 -5.93 -8.56 9.67
CA ALA A 121 -6.08 -7.85 10.95
C ALA A 121 -4.79 -7.13 11.38
N THR A 122 -3.63 -7.78 11.19
CA THR A 122 -2.32 -7.17 11.48
C THR A 122 -2.04 -5.96 10.58
N HIS A 123 -2.38 -6.01 9.29
CA HIS A 123 -2.24 -4.86 8.40
C HIS A 123 -3.19 -3.71 8.75
N MET A 124 -4.42 -4.02 9.18
CA MET A 124 -5.37 -3.00 9.66
C MET A 124 -4.86 -2.32 10.91
N PHE A 125 -4.43 -3.10 11.91
CA PHE A 125 -3.83 -2.57 13.13
C PHE A 125 -2.64 -1.65 12.82
N ARG A 126 -1.71 -2.09 11.97
CA ARG A 126 -0.55 -1.28 11.57
C ARG A 126 -0.95 -0.01 10.81
N SER A 127 -2.04 -0.03 10.06
CA SER A 127 -2.55 1.14 9.34
C SER A 127 -3.21 2.14 10.27
N ILE A 128 -3.91 1.68 11.32
CA ILE A 128 -4.44 2.55 12.37
C ILE A 128 -3.33 3.19 13.18
N VAL A 129 -2.31 2.41 13.60
CA VAL A 129 -1.15 2.96 14.32
C VAL A 129 -0.43 4.02 13.48
N LEU A 130 -0.26 3.76 12.18
CA LEU A 130 0.31 4.74 11.24
C LEU A 130 -0.56 6.00 11.11
N LEU A 131 -1.88 5.85 11.06
CA LEU A 131 -2.80 6.99 11.03
C LEU A 131 -2.65 7.85 12.28
N ILE A 132 -2.59 7.23 13.47
CA ILE A 132 -2.39 7.94 14.74
C ILE A 132 -1.07 8.72 14.73
N ASP A 133 0.04 8.11 14.29
CA ASP A 133 1.34 8.79 14.16
C ASP A 133 1.27 10.01 13.22
N ILE A 134 0.58 9.86 12.08
CA ILE A 134 0.39 10.97 11.13
C ILE A 134 -0.46 12.09 11.75
N LEU A 135 -1.55 11.75 12.44
CA LEU A 135 -2.44 12.72 13.09
C LEU A 135 -1.72 13.49 14.20
N GLU A 136 -0.95 12.80 15.04
CA GLU A 136 -0.14 13.40 16.10
C GLU A 136 0.86 14.40 15.52
N ARG A 137 1.60 14.01 14.48
CA ARG A 137 2.58 14.88 13.81
C ARG A 137 1.94 16.06 13.09
N ARG A 138 0.70 15.92 12.61
CA ARG A 138 -0.09 17.00 12.00
C ARG A 138 -0.82 17.87 13.02
N LYS A 139 -0.89 17.45 14.29
CA LYS A 139 -1.70 18.08 15.35
C LYS A 139 -3.20 18.19 15.00
N ASP A 140 -3.72 17.21 14.26
CA ASP A 140 -5.14 17.13 13.91
C ASP A 140 -5.91 16.43 15.03
N ILE A 141 -6.24 17.22 16.06
CA ILE A 141 -6.87 16.73 17.29
C ILE A 141 -8.31 16.28 17.03
N ASP A 142 -9.03 16.97 16.13
CA ASP A 142 -10.44 16.67 15.83
C ASP A 142 -10.59 15.29 15.18
N THR A 143 -9.77 14.99 14.16
CA THR A 143 -9.79 13.67 13.51
C THR A 143 -9.31 12.58 14.46
N MET A 144 -8.35 12.88 15.32
CA MET A 144 -7.86 11.95 16.34
C MET A 144 -8.93 11.61 17.38
N ALA A 145 -9.67 12.61 17.88
CA ALA A 145 -10.80 12.41 18.78
C ALA A 145 -11.91 11.58 18.12
N TYR A 146 -12.24 11.87 16.86
CA TYR A 146 -13.17 11.06 16.08
C TYR A 146 -12.71 9.60 15.98
N LEU A 147 -11.44 9.36 15.66
CA LEU A 147 -10.88 8.01 15.54
C LEU A 147 -10.99 7.23 16.87
N VAL A 148 -10.66 7.86 18.00
CA VAL A 148 -10.78 7.23 19.33
C VAL A 148 -12.23 6.83 19.63
N VAL A 149 -13.19 7.73 19.37
CA VAL A 149 -14.62 7.44 19.56
C VAL A 149 -15.04 6.25 18.69
N GLN A 150 -14.62 6.19 17.43
CA GLN A 150 -14.96 5.08 16.55
C GLN A 150 -14.34 3.75 16.99
N LEU A 151 -13.09 3.76 17.45
CA LEU A 151 -12.38 2.55 17.91
C LEU A 151 -12.84 2.07 19.29
N SER A 152 -13.40 2.95 20.12
CA SER A 152 -13.93 2.61 21.45
C SER A 152 -15.28 1.89 21.41
N ARG A 153 -15.98 1.94 20.27
CA ARG A 153 -17.26 1.27 20.09
C ARG A 153 -17.01 -0.23 19.99
N LYS A 154 -17.64 -0.98 20.88
CA LYS A 154 -17.71 -2.43 20.72
C LYS A 154 -18.66 -2.71 19.55
N PRO A 155 -18.28 -3.55 18.58
CA PRO A 155 -19.22 -3.98 17.55
C PRO A 155 -20.41 -4.65 18.26
N GLU A 156 -21.62 -4.24 17.90
CA GLU A 156 -22.82 -4.96 18.33
C GLU A 156 -22.73 -6.37 17.74
N ILE A 157 -22.77 -7.37 18.61
CA ILE A 157 -22.82 -8.77 18.20
C ILE A 157 -24.30 -9.01 17.84
N GLU A 158 -24.64 -8.88 16.56
CA GLU A 158 -25.87 -9.49 16.01
C GLU A 158 -25.65 -11.00 15.78
#